data_AF-A0A524QWW9-F1
#
_entry.id   AF-A0A524QWW9-F1
#
_cell.length_a   1.000
_cell.length_b   1.000
_cell.length_c   1.000
_cell.angle_alpha   90.00
_cell.angle_beta   90.00
_cell.angle_gamma   90.00
#
_symmetry.space_group_name_H-M   'P 1'
#
loop_
_entity.id
_entity.type
_entity.pdbx_description
1 polymer ?
#
loop_
_entity_poly.entity_id
_entity_poly.type
_entity_poly.pdbx_seq_one_letter_code
_entity_poly.pdbx_strand_id
1 'polypeptide(L)'
;MRIPAIWVVGVLCLVLLPAPAKASMTISCNGTAVVQVTTVTDSNQLQTKHLQFTVEWGRVDSVSIIRSEPYSWGKMVNLQEEMAVTTFSGDDSHMPDFYENELAGYLAREREQNAPRVIESRTLIGNREVLTIRVTPFDIDSASGQATGFANISVEFWGSENLLVNQLSSTQQLMELTRMETEGRMSKSIFFTALSSAAPEYLIVTGQALVDAFTPLAEWKTIKGLTAGTVTMDEVLAMSAGIDDAEKLRNFLIDRYNSGTRYVLLGGDETMVPIRYAFAANTTSMPTLDLLQICDLYFGDINGIWDVDGDGVYGEPTQDSADLNAELLVGRLPFCTPEQVTAYVSKLIKYEQNPNDGDYAYLNRSLFIAADQMRDYSGVGEHVLLAQSLPPYVASDTTDLIEAPTGVADDPPYPLAGSSIAKLSEGWGILSLLIHGRIDGWVLRSNRYNQWPKSFILTATGVDDTHGFLPNIPSNGMPGLVYSIGCNNGAFDLDTPPY
;
A
#
# COMPACT_ATOMS: atom_id res chain seq x y z
N MET A 1 -36.63 21.66 -54.08
CA MET A 1 -35.46 20.80 -53.79
C MET A 1 -35.26 20.78 -52.28
N ARG A 2 -35.23 19.57 -51.69
CA ARG A 2 -34.67 19.10 -50.38
C ARG A 2 -34.28 20.20 -49.37
N ILE A 3 -34.91 20.42 -48.19
CA ILE A 3 -35.04 19.62 -46.93
C ILE A 3 -33.67 19.10 -46.39
N PRO A 4 -33.29 19.16 -45.08
CA PRO A 4 -33.93 19.76 -43.87
C PRO A 4 -32.99 20.50 -42.85
N ALA A 5 -33.65 21.01 -41.79
CA ALA A 5 -33.29 20.94 -40.36
C ALA A 5 -32.37 21.99 -39.69
N ILE A 6 -33.07 22.82 -38.91
CA ILE A 6 -32.71 23.49 -37.66
C ILE A 6 -32.20 22.47 -36.61
N TRP A 7 -31.10 22.80 -35.92
CA TRP A 7 -30.91 22.59 -34.48
C TRP A 7 -30.04 23.71 -33.90
N VAL A 8 -30.64 24.52 -33.02
CA VAL A 8 -29.98 25.33 -31.98
C VAL A 8 -30.66 24.94 -30.67
N VAL A 9 -29.93 25.09 -29.56
CA VAL A 9 -30.29 24.89 -28.13
C VAL A 9 -30.02 23.46 -27.65
N GLY A 10 -29.12 23.20 -26.69
CA GLY A 10 -28.24 24.08 -25.93
C GLY A 10 -27.66 23.35 -24.70
N VAL A 11 -26.75 24.07 -24.02
CA VAL A 11 -26.43 23.95 -22.57
C VAL A 11 -25.49 22.76 -22.25
N LEU A 12 -24.38 22.90 -21.51
CA LEU A 12 -24.08 23.73 -20.34
C LEU A 12 -22.59 24.12 -20.31
N CYS A 13 -22.35 25.40 -20.08
CA CYS A 13 -21.08 25.92 -19.59
C CYS A 13 -20.94 25.51 -18.12
N LEU A 14 -19.81 24.94 -17.69
CA LEU A 14 -19.42 25.02 -16.29
C LEU A 14 -17.94 25.40 -16.20
N VAL A 15 -17.71 26.71 -16.12
CA VAL A 15 -16.54 27.28 -15.47
C VAL A 15 -16.65 26.94 -13.98
N LEU A 16 -15.75 26.12 -13.46
CA LEU A 16 -15.45 26.03 -12.02
C LEU A 16 -13.96 25.74 -11.83
N LEU A 17 -13.20 26.74 -11.42
CA LEU A 17 -12.14 26.58 -10.43
C LEU A 17 -12.72 27.12 -9.10
N PRO A 18 -12.37 26.65 -7.88
CA PRO A 18 -11.48 25.54 -7.49
C PRO A 18 -12.15 24.51 -6.51
N ALA A 19 -11.81 23.22 -6.63
CA ALA A 19 -11.85 22.15 -5.59
C ALA A 19 -11.82 20.77 -6.28
N PRO A 20 -11.27 19.70 -5.67
CA PRO A 20 -11.18 18.39 -6.29
C PRO A 20 -12.55 17.70 -6.18
N ALA A 21 -13.41 17.90 -7.17
CA ALA A 21 -14.63 17.10 -7.31
C ALA A 21 -14.31 15.84 -8.14
N LYS A 22 -14.55 14.65 -7.57
CA LYS A 22 -14.65 13.39 -8.34
C LYS A 22 -15.67 13.59 -9.47
N ALA A 23 -15.21 13.66 -10.71
CA ALA A 23 -16.08 13.63 -11.87
C ALA A 23 -16.26 12.17 -12.32
N SER A 24 -17.39 11.55 -11.97
CA SER A 24 -17.82 10.31 -12.62
C SER A 24 -18.53 10.67 -13.94
N MET A 25 -18.05 10.10 -15.06
CA MET A 25 -18.67 10.27 -16.37
C MET A 25 -19.26 8.92 -16.80
N THR A 26 -20.57 8.75 -16.58
CA THR A 26 -21.29 7.58 -17.08
C THR A 26 -21.72 7.84 -18.52
N ILE A 27 -21.22 7.06 -19.47
CA ILE A 27 -21.63 7.12 -20.88
C ILE A 27 -22.28 5.79 -21.24
N SER A 28 -23.49 5.80 -21.80
CA SER A 28 -24.14 4.62 -22.34
C SER A 28 -24.20 4.67 -23.86
N CYS A 29 -23.85 3.53 -24.48
CA CYS A 29 -24.03 3.05 -25.86
C CYS A 29 -23.37 3.80 -27.03
N ASN A 30 -22.53 3.07 -27.79
CA ASN A 30 -21.91 3.39 -29.09
C ASN A 30 -21.21 4.76 -29.20
N GLY A 31 -20.60 5.24 -28.12
CA GLY A 31 -20.15 6.62 -28.00
C GLY A 31 -18.65 6.79 -27.86
N THR A 32 -18.12 7.70 -28.67
CA THR A 32 -16.87 8.43 -28.48
C THR A 32 -16.81 9.10 -27.10
N ALA A 33 -15.70 8.94 -26.36
CA ALA A 33 -15.46 9.68 -25.13
C ALA A 33 -14.37 10.73 -25.36
N VAL A 34 -14.65 12.01 -25.10
CA VAL A 34 -13.68 13.11 -25.22
C VAL A 34 -13.37 13.66 -23.82
N VAL A 35 -12.11 13.58 -23.40
CA VAL A 35 -11.63 14.17 -22.15
C VAL A 35 -10.84 15.43 -22.47
N GLN A 36 -11.28 16.57 -21.93
CA GLN A 36 -10.56 17.84 -22.01
C GLN A 36 -9.54 17.92 -20.89
N VAL A 37 -8.26 18.01 -21.25
CA VAL A 37 -7.16 18.23 -20.32
C VAL A 37 -6.76 19.69 -20.38
N THR A 38 -7.21 20.48 -19.39
CA THR A 38 -6.73 21.86 -19.21
C THR A 38 -5.38 21.84 -18.52
N THR A 39 -4.33 22.24 -19.22
CA THR A 39 -3.03 22.57 -18.66
C THR A 39 -3.01 24.08 -18.37
N VAL A 40 -2.78 24.46 -17.11
CA VAL A 40 -2.56 25.85 -16.73
C VAL A 40 -1.05 26.01 -16.61
N THR A 41 -0.44 26.85 -17.44
CA THR A 41 0.98 27.16 -17.33
C THR A 41 1.16 28.60 -16.86
N ASP A 42 1.60 28.77 -15.62
CA ASP A 42 2.30 30.00 -15.24
C ASP A 42 3.61 30.08 -16.02
N SER A 43 4.04 31.29 -16.37
CA SER A 43 4.98 31.59 -17.45
C SER A 43 6.41 31.00 -17.35
N ASN A 44 6.71 30.19 -16.33
CA ASN A 44 8.06 29.72 -15.99
C ASN A 44 8.17 28.20 -15.66
N GLN A 45 7.14 27.37 -15.87
CA GLN A 45 7.16 25.94 -15.46
C GLN A 45 6.61 25.00 -16.55
N LEU A 46 7.28 23.87 -16.84
CA LEU A 46 6.66 22.77 -17.60
C LEU A 46 5.98 21.80 -16.65
N GLN A 47 4.73 21.46 -16.95
CA GLN A 47 3.98 20.47 -16.19
C GLN A 47 3.61 19.30 -17.10
N THR A 48 4.06 18.10 -16.74
CA THR A 48 3.59 16.86 -17.36
C THR A 48 2.41 16.34 -16.55
N LYS A 49 1.27 16.07 -17.19
CA LYS A 49 0.11 15.46 -16.53
C LYS A 49 0.04 13.97 -16.87
N HIS A 50 0.11 13.14 -15.86
CA HIS A 50 -0.16 11.71 -15.96
C HIS A 50 -1.64 11.49 -15.66
N LEU A 51 -2.36 10.87 -16.60
CA LEU A 51 -3.78 10.59 -16.47
C LEU A 51 -3.98 9.08 -16.52
N GLN A 52 -4.41 8.49 -15.41
CA GLN A 52 -4.69 7.07 -15.34
C GLN A 52 -6.19 6.84 -15.42
N PHE A 53 -6.60 5.95 -16.31
CA PHE A 53 -8.00 5.59 -16.52
C PHE A 53 -8.19 4.09 -16.28
N THR A 54 -9.28 3.71 -15.62
CA THR A 54 -9.73 2.32 -15.57
C THR A 54 -10.87 2.12 -16.53
N VAL A 55 -10.78 1.05 -17.31
CA VAL A 55 -11.88 0.58 -18.14
C VAL A 55 -12.60 -0.50 -17.36
N GLU A 56 -13.77 -0.18 -16.81
CA GLU A 56 -14.52 -1.11 -15.98
C GLU A 56 -15.29 -2.15 -16.81
N TRP A 57 -15.66 -1.80 -18.04
CA TRP A 57 -16.38 -2.65 -19.00
C TRP A 57 -15.94 -2.30 -20.43
N GLY A 58 -15.80 -3.32 -21.29
CA GLY A 58 -15.41 -3.20 -22.70
C GLY A 58 -13.90 -3.12 -22.93
N ARG A 59 -13.49 -3.09 -24.22
CA ARG A 59 -12.10 -2.95 -24.66
C ARG A 59 -11.91 -1.60 -25.34
N VAL A 60 -10.85 -0.87 -24.98
CA VAL A 60 -10.41 0.30 -25.75
C VAL A 60 -9.62 -0.18 -26.96
N ASP A 61 -10.09 0.15 -28.17
CA ASP A 61 -9.47 -0.24 -29.44
C ASP A 61 -8.47 0.82 -29.93
N SER A 62 -8.71 2.10 -29.63
CA SER A 62 -7.76 3.17 -29.94
C SER A 62 -7.91 4.39 -29.03
N VAL A 63 -6.81 5.14 -28.92
CA VAL A 63 -6.73 6.43 -28.23
C VAL A 63 -6.10 7.44 -29.20
N SER A 64 -6.71 8.61 -29.35
CA SER A 64 -6.21 9.67 -30.25
C SER A 64 -6.29 11.03 -29.59
N ILE A 65 -5.45 11.97 -30.03
CA ILE A 65 -5.58 13.38 -29.66
C ILE A 65 -6.34 14.07 -30.78
N ILE A 66 -7.47 14.69 -30.43
CA ILE A 66 -8.37 15.32 -31.42
C ILE A 66 -8.30 16.84 -31.42
N ARG A 67 -7.69 17.44 -30.39
CA ARG A 67 -7.44 18.88 -30.32
C ARG A 67 -6.21 19.16 -29.47
N SER A 68 -5.38 20.09 -29.93
CA SER A 68 -4.29 20.72 -29.16
C SER A 68 -4.10 22.14 -29.67
N GLU A 69 -3.77 23.07 -28.78
CA GLU A 69 -3.52 24.46 -29.13
C GLU A 69 -2.03 24.79 -28.89
N PRO A 70 -1.23 24.95 -29.96
CA PRO A 70 0.20 25.19 -29.81
C PRO A 70 0.48 26.64 -29.37
N TYR A 71 1.49 26.81 -28.53
CA TYR A 71 2.12 28.10 -28.26
C TYR A 71 3.64 27.96 -28.26
N SER A 72 4.35 28.98 -28.77
CA SER A 72 5.81 28.96 -28.87
C SER A 72 6.47 29.45 -27.58
N TRP A 73 7.49 28.74 -27.13
CA TRP A 73 8.43 29.23 -26.13
C TRP A 73 9.72 29.73 -26.78
N GLY A 74 10.43 30.61 -26.06
CA GLY A 74 11.75 31.06 -26.46
C GLY A 74 12.79 29.94 -26.42
N LYS A 75 14.03 30.25 -26.79
CA LYS A 75 15.15 29.29 -26.79
C LYS A 75 15.45 28.81 -25.37
N MET A 76 15.43 27.50 -25.13
CA MET A 76 15.75 26.87 -23.85
C MET A 76 17.21 26.40 -23.79
N VAL A 77 17.79 26.31 -22.59
CA VAL A 77 19.15 25.79 -22.35
C VAL A 77 19.12 24.85 -21.13
N ASN A 78 19.91 23.76 -21.16
CA ASN A 78 19.91 22.62 -20.21
C ASN A 78 18.66 21.73 -20.25
N LEU A 79 18.58 20.89 -21.28
CA LEU A 79 17.76 19.68 -21.21
C LEU A 79 18.61 18.62 -20.50
N GLN A 80 18.25 18.21 -19.28
CA GLN A 80 18.83 16.98 -18.73
C GLN A 80 18.23 15.80 -19.48
N GLU A 81 19.08 14.93 -20.02
CA GLU A 81 18.64 13.69 -20.65
C GLU A 81 17.94 12.80 -19.61
N GLU A 82 16.88 12.09 -20.03
CA GLU A 82 16.24 11.07 -19.21
C GLU A 82 17.28 9.99 -18.92
N MET A 83 17.80 9.95 -17.68
CA MET A 83 18.78 8.94 -17.30
C MET A 83 18.14 7.56 -17.48
N ALA A 84 18.76 6.72 -18.31
CA ALA A 84 18.34 5.34 -18.43
C ALA A 84 18.36 4.68 -17.04
N VAL A 85 17.31 3.90 -16.73
CA VAL A 85 17.26 3.08 -15.52
C VAL A 85 18.39 2.05 -15.62
N THR A 86 19.54 2.36 -15.02
CA THR A 86 20.67 1.42 -14.94
C THR A 86 20.43 0.47 -13.78
N THR A 87 20.47 -0.83 -14.07
CA THR A 87 20.58 -1.88 -13.05
C THR A 87 21.84 -1.64 -12.22
N PHE A 88 21.69 -1.28 -10.95
CA PHE A 88 22.83 -1.10 -10.06
C PHE A 88 23.40 -2.45 -9.62
N SER A 89 24.60 -2.77 -10.09
CA SER A 89 25.50 -3.73 -9.43
C SER A 89 26.31 -2.95 -8.39
N GLY A 90 26.25 -3.37 -7.12
CA GLY A 90 26.66 -2.56 -5.98
C GLY A 90 28.17 -2.37 -5.78
N ASP A 91 28.73 -1.35 -6.40
CA ASP A 91 30.02 -0.76 -6.00
C ASP A 91 29.94 0.76 -6.11
N ASP A 92 29.91 1.43 -4.95
CA ASP A 92 29.69 2.88 -4.77
C ASP A 92 30.91 3.76 -5.12
N SER A 93 31.88 3.22 -5.87
CA SER A 93 33.13 3.93 -6.17
C SER A 93 33.25 4.52 -7.57
N HIS A 94 32.25 4.32 -8.45
CA HIS A 94 32.20 4.97 -9.76
C HIS A 94 30.80 5.57 -9.99
N MET A 95 30.70 6.90 -10.05
CA MET A 95 29.53 7.51 -10.71
C MET A 95 29.45 6.94 -12.14
N PRO A 96 28.25 6.60 -12.64
CA PRO A 96 28.12 6.21 -14.03
C PRO A 96 28.66 7.33 -14.92
N ASP A 97 29.46 6.96 -15.94
CA ASP A 97 29.92 7.91 -16.95
C ASP A 97 28.73 8.72 -17.45
N PHE A 98 28.88 10.04 -17.53
CA PHE A 98 27.95 10.89 -18.26
C PHE A 98 27.92 10.36 -19.70
N TYR A 99 26.82 9.71 -20.08
CA TYR A 99 26.55 9.45 -21.48
C TYR A 99 26.15 10.77 -22.13
N GLU A 100 27.13 11.56 -22.59
CA GLU A 100 26.84 12.41 -23.74
C GLU A 100 26.73 11.48 -24.94
N ASN A 101 25.56 11.46 -25.59
CA ASN A 101 25.38 10.77 -26.85
C ASN A 101 26.09 11.54 -27.98
N GLU A 102 27.43 11.69 -27.87
CA GLU A 102 28.28 12.22 -28.92
C GLU A 102 28.33 11.20 -30.07
N LEU A 103 27.72 11.57 -31.20
CA LEU A 103 27.59 10.80 -32.45
C LEU A 103 26.56 9.65 -32.46
N ALA A 104 25.26 9.99 -32.55
CA ALA A 104 24.31 9.36 -33.51
C ALA A 104 22.85 9.88 -33.42
N GLY A 105 22.46 10.64 -32.40
CA GLY A 105 21.03 10.98 -32.19
C GLY A 105 20.54 12.32 -32.78
N TYR A 106 21.40 13.33 -32.90
CA TYR A 106 20.96 14.71 -33.16
C TYR A 106 20.62 15.04 -34.62
N LEU A 107 21.02 14.20 -35.59
CA LEU A 107 20.89 14.52 -37.03
C LEU A 107 19.97 13.58 -37.81
N ALA A 108 19.40 12.55 -37.17
CA ALA A 108 18.67 11.51 -37.88
C ALA A 108 17.49 10.96 -37.08
N ARG A 109 16.55 11.83 -36.68
CA ARG A 109 15.15 11.42 -36.61
C ARG A 109 14.30 12.50 -37.27
N GLU A 110 13.39 12.00 -38.07
CA GLU A 110 12.70 12.70 -39.12
C GLU A 110 11.87 13.86 -38.58
N ARG A 111 11.53 14.78 -39.50
CA ARG A 111 10.50 15.82 -39.32
C ARG A 111 9.12 15.19 -39.03
N GLU A 112 8.94 14.56 -37.88
CA GLU A 112 7.66 14.08 -37.41
C GLU A 112 7.12 15.05 -36.36
N GLN A 113 6.48 16.09 -36.90
CA GLN A 113 5.36 16.86 -36.36
C GLN A 113 5.26 17.03 -34.83
N ASN A 114 5.54 18.26 -34.41
CA ASN A 114 5.10 18.99 -33.21
C ASN A 114 3.71 18.60 -32.66
N ALA A 115 3.56 17.44 -32.01
CA ALA A 115 2.28 17.00 -31.49
C ALA A 115 2.42 16.32 -30.11
N PRO A 116 1.45 16.54 -29.21
CA PRO A 116 1.39 15.80 -27.96
C PRO A 116 1.31 14.29 -28.25
N ARG A 117 1.94 13.48 -27.40
CA ARG A 117 2.01 12.01 -27.55
C ARG A 117 1.19 11.33 -26.48
N VAL A 118 0.48 10.28 -26.88
CA VAL A 118 -0.19 9.32 -26.00
C VAL A 118 0.72 8.09 -25.90
N ILE A 119 1.23 7.81 -24.72
CA ILE A 119 1.86 6.51 -24.43
C ILE A 119 0.84 5.67 -23.69
N GLU A 120 0.47 4.56 -24.31
CA GLU A 120 -0.48 3.59 -23.82
C GLU A 120 0.27 2.44 -23.12
N SER A 121 -0.14 2.12 -21.90
CA SER A 121 0.24 0.86 -21.22
C SER A 121 -1.02 0.15 -20.77
N ARG A 122 -1.10 -1.15 -21.06
CA ARG A 122 -2.24 -2.02 -20.75
C ARG A 122 -1.82 -3.06 -19.73
N THR A 123 -2.53 -3.11 -18.61
CA THR A 123 -2.30 -4.09 -17.55
C THR A 123 -3.62 -4.70 -17.12
N LEU A 124 -3.65 -6.02 -16.92
CA LEU A 124 -4.78 -6.71 -16.32
C LEU A 124 -4.62 -6.71 -14.80
N ILE A 125 -5.63 -6.23 -14.08
CA ILE A 125 -5.72 -6.34 -12.61
C ILE A 125 -7.01 -7.08 -12.28
N GLY A 126 -6.88 -8.34 -11.83
CA GLY A 126 -8.02 -9.25 -11.68
C GLY A 126 -8.69 -9.53 -13.03
N ASN A 127 -9.98 -9.21 -13.17
CA ASN A 127 -10.73 -9.33 -14.42
C ASN A 127 -10.97 -7.99 -15.16
N ARG A 128 -10.24 -6.92 -14.78
CA ARG A 128 -10.38 -5.57 -15.33
C ARG A 128 -9.14 -5.17 -16.13
N GLU A 129 -9.35 -4.53 -17.28
CA GLU A 129 -8.27 -3.92 -18.08
C GLU A 129 -8.02 -2.49 -17.57
N VAL A 130 -6.78 -2.21 -17.15
CA VAL A 130 -6.35 -0.87 -16.73
C VAL A 130 -5.53 -0.26 -17.87
N LEU A 131 -5.93 0.94 -18.28
CA LEU A 131 -5.32 1.68 -19.38
C LEU A 131 -4.65 2.95 -18.85
N THR A 132 -3.32 2.96 -18.85
CA THR A 132 -2.55 4.15 -18.45
C THR A 132 -2.21 4.98 -19.68
N ILE A 133 -2.57 6.28 -19.66
CA ILE A 133 -2.25 7.22 -20.74
C ILE A 133 -1.33 8.32 -20.22
N ARG A 134 -0.12 8.38 -20.76
CA ARG A 134 0.77 9.53 -20.56
C ARG A 134 0.51 10.55 -21.66
N VAL A 135 0.20 11.80 -21.29
CA VAL A 135 0.10 12.93 -22.23
C VAL A 135 1.27 13.87 -21.99
N THR A 136 2.14 14.00 -22.99
CA THR A 136 3.25 14.97 -22.96
C THR A 136 2.82 16.26 -23.68
N PRO A 137 2.61 17.39 -22.97
CA PRO A 137 2.02 18.60 -23.55
C PRO A 137 3.07 19.56 -24.12
N PHE A 138 4.25 19.07 -24.50
CA PHE A 138 5.31 19.88 -25.09
C PHE A 138 6.17 19.05 -26.03
N ASP A 139 6.80 19.73 -26.98
CA ASP A 139 7.81 19.19 -27.88
C ASP A 139 9.05 20.07 -27.86
N ILE A 140 10.22 19.48 -28.05
CA ILE A 140 11.51 20.15 -27.96
C ILE A 140 12.33 19.82 -29.20
N ASP A 141 12.56 20.84 -30.03
CA ASP A 141 13.49 20.75 -31.14
C ASP A 141 14.91 20.81 -30.60
N SER A 142 15.55 19.64 -30.53
CA SER A 142 16.90 19.48 -30.01
C SER A 142 17.96 20.18 -30.87
N ALA A 143 17.71 20.42 -32.17
CA ALA A 143 18.65 21.10 -33.06
C ALA A 143 18.62 22.63 -32.89
N SER A 144 17.47 23.22 -32.57
CA SER A 144 17.32 24.66 -32.37
C SER A 144 17.26 25.10 -30.90
N GLY A 145 17.01 24.16 -29.98
CA GLY A 145 16.72 24.44 -28.57
C GLY A 145 15.35 25.09 -28.37
N GLN A 146 14.47 25.01 -29.36
CA GLN A 146 13.15 25.64 -29.30
C GLN A 146 12.11 24.66 -28.74
N ALA A 147 11.39 25.07 -27.71
CA ALA A 147 10.27 24.29 -27.17
C ALA A 147 8.92 24.84 -27.66
N THR A 148 7.99 23.94 -27.94
CA THR A 148 6.59 24.24 -28.25
C THR A 148 5.70 23.58 -27.22
N GLY A 149 4.89 24.36 -26.50
CA GLY A 149 3.90 23.84 -25.56
C GLY A 149 2.53 23.70 -26.21
N PHE A 150 1.70 22.83 -25.66
CA PHE A 150 0.33 22.56 -26.10
C PHE A 150 -0.64 22.71 -24.95
N ALA A 151 -1.66 23.56 -25.15
CA ALA A 151 -2.78 23.74 -24.23
C ALA A 151 -4.05 23.06 -24.77
N ASN A 152 -5.06 22.90 -23.92
CA ASN A 152 -6.40 22.41 -24.28
C ASN A 152 -6.38 21.07 -25.05
N ILE A 153 -5.59 20.12 -24.55
CA ILE A 153 -5.41 18.81 -25.18
C ILE A 153 -6.68 17.97 -24.95
N SER A 154 -7.33 17.56 -26.04
CA SER A 154 -8.50 16.69 -25.99
C SER A 154 -8.11 15.29 -26.44
N VAL A 155 -8.30 14.31 -25.55
CA VAL A 155 -8.02 12.89 -25.83
C VAL A 155 -9.35 12.18 -26.06
N GLU A 156 -9.42 11.43 -27.16
CA GLU A 156 -10.56 10.67 -27.60
C GLU A 156 -10.31 9.17 -27.45
N PHE A 157 -11.30 8.45 -26.92
CA PHE A 157 -11.26 7.00 -26.74
C PHE A 157 -12.31 6.34 -27.63
N TRP A 158 -11.91 5.24 -28.28
CA TRP A 158 -12.80 4.39 -29.07
C TRP A 158 -12.74 2.95 -28.59
N GLY A 159 -13.90 2.29 -28.55
CA GLY A 159 -14.01 0.85 -28.31
C GLY A 159 -15.20 0.26 -29.03
N SER A 160 -15.09 -1.02 -29.35
CA SER A 160 -16.08 -1.84 -30.07
C SER A 160 -17.20 -2.36 -29.18
N GLU A 161 -17.10 -2.17 -27.86
CA GLU A 161 -18.08 -2.57 -26.84
C GLU A 161 -18.44 -1.40 -25.91
N ASN A 162 -19.40 -1.60 -25.01
CA ASN A 162 -19.78 -0.57 -24.02
C ASN A 162 -18.60 -0.25 -23.10
N LEU A 163 -18.02 0.95 -23.29
CA LEU A 163 -16.90 1.47 -22.51
C LEU A 163 -17.40 2.21 -21.27
N LEU A 164 -17.00 1.75 -20.09
CA LEU A 164 -17.06 2.53 -18.85
C LEU A 164 -15.64 2.97 -18.49
N VAL A 165 -15.35 4.26 -18.68
CA VAL A 165 -14.02 4.84 -18.39
C VAL A 165 -14.12 5.70 -17.15
N ASN A 166 -13.45 5.29 -16.07
CA ASN A 166 -13.33 6.06 -14.85
C ASN A 166 -11.92 6.64 -14.75
N GLN A 167 -11.82 7.97 -14.58
CA GLN A 167 -10.54 8.59 -14.23
C GLN A 167 -10.20 8.21 -12.78
N LEU A 168 -9.13 7.45 -12.58
CA LEU A 168 -8.72 7.00 -11.25
C LEU A 168 -7.96 8.09 -10.48
N SER A 169 -7.09 8.81 -11.18
CA SER A 169 -6.23 9.84 -10.59
C SER A 169 -5.65 10.75 -11.67
N SER A 170 -5.24 11.96 -11.27
CA SER A 170 -4.35 12.81 -12.06
C SER A 170 -3.13 13.12 -11.22
N THR A 171 -1.95 12.69 -11.66
CA THR A 171 -0.69 13.06 -11.01
C THR A 171 -0.03 14.15 -11.86
N GLN A 172 0.23 15.31 -11.27
CA GLN A 172 0.99 16.37 -11.90
C GLN A 172 2.47 16.15 -11.56
N GLN A 173 3.31 15.91 -12.57
CA GLN A 173 4.75 15.99 -12.43
C GLN A 173 5.19 17.38 -12.87
N LEU A 174 5.75 18.15 -11.94
CA LEU A 174 6.38 19.44 -12.22
C LEU A 174 7.81 19.19 -12.69
N MET A 175 8.15 19.63 -13.90
CA MET A 175 9.53 19.84 -14.30
C MET A 175 9.82 21.34 -14.25
N GLU A 176 10.61 21.77 -13.26
CA GLU A 176 11.14 23.13 -13.26
C GLU A 176 12.21 23.28 -14.35
N LEU A 177 11.91 24.07 -15.39
CA LEU A 177 12.91 24.51 -16.37
C LEU A 177 13.21 25.97 -16.14
N THR A 178 14.46 26.27 -15.78
CA THR A 178 14.87 27.64 -15.47
C THR A 178 15.11 28.44 -16.76
N ARG A 179 14.39 29.55 -16.93
CA ARG A 179 14.69 30.57 -17.95
C ARG A 179 15.88 31.42 -17.47
N MET A 180 16.93 31.56 -18.27
CA MET A 180 17.97 32.56 -18.01
C MET A 180 17.49 33.94 -18.46
N GLU A 181 17.35 34.88 -17.51
CA GLU A 181 17.70 36.28 -17.80
C GLU A 181 19.20 36.42 -17.53
N THR A 182 19.91 37.02 -18.49
CA THR A 182 21.35 37.22 -18.43
C THR A 182 21.73 38.09 -17.25
N GLU A 183 22.28 37.49 -16.19
CA GLU A 183 23.48 37.89 -15.44
C GLU A 183 23.43 37.40 -13.98
N GLY A 184 24.36 36.50 -13.63
CA GLY A 184 24.93 36.44 -12.28
C GLY A 184 24.19 35.63 -11.20
N ARG A 185 24.56 34.35 -11.08
CA ARG A 185 24.48 33.48 -9.89
C ARG A 185 23.08 33.18 -9.32
N MET A 186 22.66 31.91 -9.41
CA MET A 186 22.34 31.07 -8.23
C MET A 186 22.20 29.60 -8.64
N SER A 187 22.78 28.72 -7.82
CA SER A 187 22.36 27.33 -7.68
C SER A 187 21.12 27.30 -6.79
N LYS A 188 20.13 26.45 -7.11
CA LYS A 188 19.17 25.99 -6.11
C LYS A 188 18.53 24.67 -6.51
N SER A 189 18.50 23.77 -5.53
CA SER A 189 18.05 22.39 -5.55
C SER A 189 16.58 22.21 -5.93
N ILE A 190 16.29 21.07 -6.54
CA ILE A 190 14.97 20.61 -6.98
C ILE A 190 14.13 20.26 -5.74
N PHE A 191 13.00 20.94 -5.55
CA PHE A 191 11.95 20.52 -4.61
C PHE A 191 10.81 19.88 -5.41
N PHE A 192 10.59 18.57 -5.22
CA PHE A 192 9.37 17.91 -5.67
C PHE A 192 8.21 18.36 -4.79
N THR A 193 7.35 19.24 -5.29
CA THR A 193 6.11 19.59 -4.59
C THR A 193 4.93 19.02 -5.38
N ALA A 194 4.42 17.86 -4.96
CA ALA A 194 3.16 17.34 -5.45
C ALA A 194 2.02 18.24 -4.95
N LEU A 195 1.47 19.11 -5.81
CA LEU A 195 0.24 19.85 -5.51
C LEU A 195 -0.98 18.93 -5.69
N SER A 196 -1.18 18.07 -4.70
CA SER A 196 -2.50 17.67 -4.23
C SER A 196 -2.63 18.23 -2.82
N SER A 197 -3.61 19.10 -2.56
CA SER A 197 -3.92 19.53 -1.20
C SER A 197 -4.55 18.41 -0.35
N ALA A 198 -4.76 17.22 -0.93
CA ALA A 198 -5.24 16.03 -0.24
C ALA A 198 -4.06 15.09 0.04
N ALA A 199 -4.01 14.57 1.26
CA ALA A 199 -3.07 13.52 1.66
C ALA A 199 -3.34 12.23 0.87
N PRO A 200 -2.33 11.35 0.71
CA PRO A 200 -2.56 10.05 0.09
C PRO A 200 -3.58 9.24 0.91
N GLU A 201 -4.46 8.52 0.23
CA GLU A 201 -5.43 7.61 0.85
C GLU A 201 -4.73 6.46 1.59
N TYR A 202 -3.60 5.98 1.05
CA TYR A 202 -2.71 4.97 1.65
C TYR A 202 -1.36 5.58 2.01
N LEU A 203 -1.07 5.72 3.30
CA LEU A 203 0.16 6.35 3.77
C LEU A 203 1.09 5.33 4.42
N ILE A 204 2.33 5.26 3.94
CA ILE A 204 3.40 4.49 4.58
C ILE A 204 4.19 5.45 5.46
N VAL A 205 4.29 5.18 6.76
CA VAL A 205 5.15 5.90 7.70
C VAL A 205 6.31 5.01 8.06
N THR A 206 7.55 5.46 7.83
CA THR A 206 8.73 4.59 7.96
C THR A 206 9.99 5.34 8.36
N GLY A 207 11.05 4.62 8.72
CA GLY A 207 12.41 5.18 8.79
C GLY A 207 12.99 5.46 7.40
N GLN A 208 13.87 6.46 7.29
CA GLN A 208 14.53 6.86 6.02
C GLN A 208 15.23 5.69 5.32
N ALA A 209 15.83 4.77 6.09
CA ALA A 209 16.56 3.62 5.56
C ALA A 209 15.67 2.61 4.79
N LEU A 210 14.36 2.61 5.02
CA LEU A 210 13.42 1.65 4.43
C LEU A 210 12.56 2.24 3.30
N VAL A 211 12.68 3.55 3.03
CA VAL A 211 11.85 4.25 2.03
C VAL A 211 11.90 3.57 0.66
N ASP A 212 13.12 3.31 0.16
CA ASP A 212 13.31 2.69 -1.15
C ASP A 212 12.72 1.28 -1.23
N ALA A 213 12.80 0.51 -0.14
CA ALA A 213 12.21 -0.83 -0.06
C ALA A 213 10.67 -0.80 -0.06
N PHE A 214 10.06 0.30 0.36
CA PHE A 214 8.61 0.51 0.32
C PHE A 214 8.10 1.12 -0.98
N THR A 215 8.96 1.73 -1.80
CA THR A 215 8.57 2.33 -3.09
C THR A 215 7.74 1.37 -3.96
N PRO A 216 8.13 0.10 -4.18
CA PRO A 216 7.32 -0.83 -4.98
C PRO A 216 5.91 -1.07 -4.41
N LEU A 217 5.74 -1.01 -3.09
CA LEU A 217 4.43 -1.17 -2.47
C LEU A 217 3.55 0.07 -2.71
N ALA A 218 4.09 1.28 -2.56
CA ALA A 218 3.37 2.51 -2.81
C ALA A 218 2.96 2.60 -4.30
N GLU A 219 3.85 2.28 -5.21
CA GLU A 219 3.56 2.20 -6.66
C GLU A 219 2.46 1.17 -6.94
N TRP A 220 2.56 -0.02 -6.34
CA TRP A 220 1.57 -1.06 -6.53
C TRP A 220 0.17 -0.65 -6.02
N LYS A 221 0.08 -0.05 -4.83
CA LYS A 221 -1.20 0.50 -4.32
C LYS A 221 -1.73 1.62 -5.23
N THR A 222 -0.84 2.42 -5.81
CA THR A 222 -1.19 3.46 -6.79
C THR A 222 -1.76 2.87 -8.07
N ILE A 223 -1.13 1.85 -8.62
CA ILE A 223 -1.61 1.12 -9.81
C ILE A 223 -2.98 0.50 -9.56
N LYS A 224 -3.27 0.06 -8.33
CA LYS A 224 -4.59 -0.47 -7.91
C LYS A 224 -5.66 0.60 -7.65
N GLY A 225 -5.35 1.88 -7.84
CA GLY A 225 -6.30 2.98 -7.79
C GLY A 225 -6.40 3.73 -6.46
N LEU A 226 -5.50 3.47 -5.50
CA LEU A 226 -5.37 4.31 -4.29
C LEU A 226 -4.38 5.45 -4.55
N THR A 227 -4.52 6.62 -3.94
CA THR A 227 -3.37 7.53 -3.84
C THR A 227 -2.47 7.03 -2.73
N ALA A 228 -1.24 6.62 -3.06
CA ALA A 228 -0.30 6.11 -2.07
C ALA A 228 0.95 6.98 -1.98
N GLY A 229 1.51 7.09 -0.78
CA GLY A 229 2.74 7.83 -0.53
C GLY A 229 3.48 7.33 0.70
N THR A 230 4.75 7.70 0.78
CA THR A 230 5.62 7.38 1.91
C THR A 230 6.05 8.67 2.59
N VAL A 231 6.09 8.67 3.91
CA VAL A 231 6.64 9.75 4.74
C VAL A 231 7.60 9.14 5.76
N THR A 232 8.66 9.88 6.06
CA THR A 232 9.64 9.46 7.05
C THR A 232 9.26 9.92 8.46
N MET A 233 9.73 9.21 9.49
CA MET A 233 9.57 9.69 10.86
C MET A 233 10.22 11.05 11.09
N ASP A 234 11.36 11.37 10.48
CA ASP A 234 11.99 12.69 10.59
C ASP A 234 11.06 13.81 10.09
N GLU A 235 10.38 13.57 8.96
CA GLU A 235 9.37 14.50 8.44
C GLU A 235 8.16 14.62 9.37
N VAL A 236 7.66 13.49 9.90
CA VAL A 236 6.55 13.48 10.88
C VAL A 236 6.89 14.31 12.11
N LEU A 237 8.07 14.10 12.68
CA LEU A 237 8.55 14.80 13.87
C LEU A 237 8.78 16.29 13.63
N ALA A 238 9.11 16.69 12.40
CA ALA A 238 9.25 18.09 12.01
C ALA A 238 7.90 18.80 11.76
N MET A 239 6.86 18.04 11.37
CA MET A 239 5.55 18.59 11.00
C MET A 239 4.55 18.66 12.16
N SER A 240 4.75 17.88 13.23
CA SER A 240 3.75 17.75 14.30
C SER A 240 4.37 17.89 15.68
N ALA A 241 3.64 18.57 16.56
CA ALA A 241 3.98 18.68 17.97
C ALA A 241 3.32 17.55 18.77
N GLY A 242 3.87 17.27 19.95
CA GLY A 242 3.42 16.24 20.89
C GLY A 242 4.45 16.09 22.02
N ILE A 243 4.06 15.51 23.15
CA ILE A 243 4.94 15.33 24.31
C ILE A 243 6.07 14.33 24.03
N ASP A 244 5.79 13.35 23.17
CA ASP A 244 6.71 12.30 22.73
C ASP A 244 6.49 11.98 21.24
N ASP A 245 7.32 11.10 20.68
CA ASP A 245 7.30 10.79 19.25
C ASP A 245 6.04 10.00 18.82
N ALA A 246 5.46 9.20 19.71
CA ALA A 246 4.19 8.51 19.46
C ALA A 246 3.02 9.50 19.39
N GLU A 247 2.97 10.51 20.26
CA GLU A 247 1.95 11.55 20.19
C GLU A 247 2.13 12.44 18.96
N LYS A 248 3.38 12.82 18.61
CA LYS A 248 3.63 13.55 17.36
C LYS A 248 3.16 12.77 16.14
N LEU A 249 3.42 11.46 16.09
CA LEU A 249 2.92 10.59 15.03
C LEU A 249 1.40 10.56 14.99
N ARG A 250 0.73 10.38 16.13
CA ARG A 250 -0.74 10.40 16.19
C ARG A 250 -1.30 11.75 15.71
N ASN A 251 -0.75 12.87 16.18
CA ASN A 251 -1.17 14.21 15.79
C ASN A 251 -0.99 14.46 14.28
N PHE A 252 0.13 13.99 13.72
CA PHE A 252 0.33 13.99 12.27
C PHE A 252 -0.78 13.20 11.54
N LEU A 253 -1.11 12.00 12.03
CA LEU A 253 -2.13 11.14 11.43
C LEU A 253 -3.55 11.73 11.54
N ILE A 254 -3.86 12.50 12.60
CA ILE A 254 -5.11 13.26 12.71
C ILE A 254 -5.23 14.24 11.52
N ASP A 255 -4.18 15.00 11.23
CA ASP A 255 -4.17 15.94 10.10
C ASP A 255 -4.28 15.21 8.76
N ARG A 256 -3.60 14.07 8.62
CA ARG A 256 -3.65 13.24 7.40
C ARG A 256 -5.03 12.63 7.18
N TYR A 257 -5.68 12.12 8.21
CA TYR A 257 -7.05 11.60 8.16
C TYR A 257 -8.04 12.64 7.65
N ASN A 258 -7.98 13.86 8.23
CA ASN A 258 -8.78 15.00 7.82
C ASN A 258 -8.51 15.43 6.36
N SER A 259 -7.30 15.14 5.87
CA SER A 259 -6.84 15.44 4.51
C SER A 259 -7.08 14.29 3.51
N GLY A 260 -7.67 13.16 3.93
CA GLY A 260 -8.10 12.07 3.05
C GLY A 260 -7.44 10.72 3.27
N THR A 261 -6.45 10.60 4.16
CA THR A 261 -5.84 9.29 4.49
C THR A 261 -6.86 8.37 5.15
N ARG A 262 -6.84 7.09 4.78
CA ARG A 262 -7.74 6.04 5.31
C ARG A 262 -6.97 4.79 5.75
N TYR A 263 -5.86 4.50 5.10
CA TYR A 263 -5.00 3.36 5.41
C TYR A 263 -3.62 3.88 5.81
N VAL A 264 -3.09 3.34 6.91
CA VAL A 264 -1.74 3.65 7.37
C VAL A 264 -0.96 2.35 7.53
N LEU A 265 0.22 2.30 6.93
CA LEU A 265 1.20 1.26 7.16
C LEU A 265 2.38 1.83 7.94
N LEU A 266 2.59 1.32 9.15
CA LEU A 266 3.78 1.59 9.96
C LEU A 266 4.89 0.63 9.51
N GLY A 267 5.89 1.15 8.80
CA GLY A 267 7.03 0.41 8.29
C GLY A 267 8.24 0.55 9.22
N GLY A 268 8.47 -0.43 10.08
CA GLY A 268 9.52 -0.38 11.09
C GLY A 268 9.08 -1.05 12.38
N ASP A 269 10.05 -1.62 13.10
CA ASP A 269 9.89 -2.03 14.49
C ASP A 269 9.77 -0.79 15.42
N GLU A 270 9.70 -1.02 16.73
CA GLU A 270 9.56 0.02 17.74
C GLU A 270 10.77 0.97 17.82
N THR A 271 11.92 0.57 17.29
CA THR A 271 13.14 1.40 17.27
C THR A 271 13.12 2.44 16.16
N MET A 272 12.37 2.19 15.09
CA MET A 272 12.24 3.10 13.93
C MET A 272 10.93 3.86 13.89
N VAL A 273 9.82 3.21 14.21
CA VAL A 273 8.49 3.84 14.24
C VAL A 273 7.88 3.60 15.62
N PRO A 274 7.59 4.65 16.40
CA PRO A 274 7.25 4.51 17.79
C PRO A 274 5.99 3.66 17.99
N ILE A 275 5.92 3.03 19.16
CA ILE A 275 4.75 2.31 19.66
C ILE A 275 4.11 3.13 20.78
N ARG A 276 2.83 2.86 21.07
CA ARG A 276 2.20 3.28 22.32
C ARG A 276 1.95 2.05 23.19
N TYR A 277 2.34 2.13 24.45
CA TYR A 277 1.89 1.18 25.46
C TYR A 277 0.53 1.62 26.00
N ALA A 278 -0.40 0.67 26.11
CA ALA A 278 -1.70 0.84 26.75
C ALA A 278 -1.85 -0.16 27.91
N PHE A 279 -2.78 0.12 28.82
CA PHE A 279 -3.05 -0.73 29.97
C PHE A 279 -4.51 -1.18 30.00
N ALA A 280 -4.75 -2.48 29.89
CA ALA A 280 -6.09 -3.06 29.86
C ALA A 280 -6.80 -3.13 31.25
N ALA A 281 -6.34 -2.37 32.24
CA ALA A 281 -6.92 -2.25 33.57
C ALA A 281 -6.83 -0.80 34.07
N ASN A 282 -7.32 -0.52 35.27
CA ASN A 282 -7.25 0.82 35.87
C ASN A 282 -6.24 0.83 37.01
N THR A 283 -5.49 1.92 37.15
CA THR A 283 -4.46 2.12 38.16
C THR A 283 -4.34 3.60 38.54
N THR A 284 -3.74 3.87 39.69
CA THR A 284 -3.41 5.24 40.13
C THR A 284 -1.91 5.49 40.11
N SER A 285 -1.15 4.59 39.47
CA SER A 285 0.31 4.63 39.38
C SER A 285 0.79 3.85 38.17
N MET A 286 1.85 4.34 37.51
CA MET A 286 2.46 3.69 36.35
C MET A 286 2.69 2.18 36.55
N PRO A 287 2.06 1.32 35.72
CA PRO A 287 2.31 -0.10 35.72
C PRO A 287 3.77 -0.41 35.37
N THR A 288 4.25 -1.56 35.82
CA THR A 288 5.49 -2.11 35.31
C THR A 288 5.31 -2.51 33.86
N LEU A 289 6.42 -2.46 33.12
CA LEU A 289 6.42 -2.59 31.67
C LEU A 289 5.87 -3.95 31.18
N ASP A 290 6.04 -5.02 31.96
CA ASP A 290 5.51 -6.37 31.72
C ASP A 290 3.97 -6.48 31.80
N LEU A 291 3.31 -5.47 32.36
CA LEU A 291 1.85 -5.40 32.44
C LEU A 291 1.22 -4.56 31.31
N LEU A 292 2.05 -3.84 30.55
CA LEU A 292 1.62 -2.99 29.45
C LEU A 292 1.54 -3.80 28.15
N GLN A 293 0.69 -3.34 27.23
CA GLN A 293 0.56 -3.93 25.89
C GLN A 293 0.87 -2.87 24.84
N ILE A 294 1.63 -3.24 23.81
CA ILE A 294 1.74 -2.39 22.63
C ILE A 294 0.38 -2.24 21.95
N CYS A 295 0.11 -1.04 21.44
CA CYS A 295 -1.23 -0.66 20.99
C CYS A 295 -1.16 0.27 19.77
N ASP A 296 -1.03 -0.30 18.57
CA ASP A 296 -1.13 0.50 17.33
C ASP A 296 -2.56 1.00 17.06
N LEU A 297 -3.58 0.51 17.79
CA LEU A 297 -4.94 1.06 17.78
C LEU A 297 -4.95 2.55 18.19
N TYR A 298 -4.02 2.97 19.05
CA TYR A 298 -3.80 4.37 19.41
C TYR A 298 -3.59 5.28 18.20
N PHE A 299 -2.91 4.80 17.16
CA PHE A 299 -2.68 5.56 15.92
C PHE A 299 -3.89 5.53 14.97
N GLY A 300 -4.81 4.58 15.18
CA GLY A 300 -6.01 4.38 14.36
C GLY A 300 -7.22 5.15 14.88
N ASP A 301 -7.35 5.24 16.20
CA ASP A 301 -8.35 6.01 16.91
C ASP A 301 -7.93 7.50 16.92
N ILE A 302 -8.61 8.32 16.13
CA ILE A 302 -8.24 9.72 15.83
C ILE A 302 -8.99 10.70 16.73
N ASN A 303 -10.19 10.35 17.16
CA ASN A 303 -11.08 11.23 17.92
C ASN A 303 -11.09 10.91 19.44
N GLY A 304 -10.61 9.74 19.86
CA GLY A 304 -10.55 9.33 21.25
C GLY A 304 -9.48 10.09 22.04
N ILE A 305 -9.69 10.22 23.35
CA ILE A 305 -8.65 10.67 24.29
C ILE A 305 -8.15 9.42 25.00
N TRP A 306 -6.83 9.24 25.00
CA TRP A 306 -6.21 8.01 25.49
C TRP A 306 -5.48 8.18 26.82
N ASP A 307 -5.39 9.39 27.36
CA ASP A 307 -4.77 9.74 28.66
C ASP A 307 -5.53 10.96 29.22
N VAL A 308 -6.64 10.70 29.92
CA VAL A 308 -7.61 11.72 30.33
C VAL A 308 -7.19 12.44 31.62
N ASP A 309 -6.58 11.74 32.56
CA ASP A 309 -6.08 12.32 33.81
C ASP A 309 -4.65 12.89 33.68
N GLY A 310 -4.03 12.71 32.51
CA GLY A 310 -2.66 13.14 32.28
C GLY A 310 -1.69 12.43 33.21
N ASP A 311 -2.07 11.24 33.68
CA ASP A 311 -1.27 10.44 34.58
C ASP A 311 -0.23 9.58 33.84
N GLY A 312 -0.30 9.53 32.50
CA GLY A 312 0.63 8.86 31.61
C GLY A 312 0.36 7.37 31.39
N VAL A 313 -0.72 6.83 31.94
CA VAL A 313 -1.20 5.47 31.70
C VAL A 313 -2.28 5.52 30.63
N TYR A 314 -1.99 4.96 29.46
CA TYR A 314 -2.88 5.14 28.32
C TYR A 314 -3.91 4.00 28.19
N GLY A 315 -5.12 4.35 27.79
CA GLY A 315 -6.17 3.41 27.36
C GLY A 315 -6.88 2.68 28.50
N GLU A 316 -6.82 3.23 29.72
CA GLU A 316 -7.47 2.65 30.89
C GLU A 316 -8.99 2.57 30.71
N PRO A 317 -9.64 1.42 31.01
CA PRO A 317 -11.04 1.23 30.65
C PRO A 317 -12.03 2.23 31.27
N THR A 318 -11.76 2.71 32.49
CA THR A 318 -12.67 3.61 33.22
C THR A 318 -12.14 5.00 33.48
N GLN A 319 -10.82 5.18 33.54
CA GLN A 319 -10.18 6.50 33.70
C GLN A 319 -10.14 7.24 32.36
N ASP A 320 -9.61 6.60 31.32
CA ASP A 320 -9.56 7.19 29.98
C ASP A 320 -10.83 6.96 29.19
N SER A 321 -11.35 5.73 29.24
CA SER A 321 -12.47 5.30 28.41
C SER A 321 -12.27 5.69 26.94
N ALA A 322 -11.09 5.33 26.40
CA ALA A 322 -10.76 5.52 24.99
C ALA A 322 -11.89 4.99 24.08
N ASP A 323 -12.08 5.61 22.92
CA ASP A 323 -13.17 5.24 21.99
C ASP A 323 -12.98 3.81 21.48
N LEU A 324 -11.73 3.43 21.19
CA LEU A 324 -11.33 2.13 20.63
C LEU A 324 -11.94 1.82 19.26
N ASN A 325 -12.64 2.79 18.66
CA ASN A 325 -13.16 2.73 17.31
C ASN A 325 -12.18 3.43 16.36
N ALA A 326 -11.41 2.65 15.59
CA ALA A 326 -10.42 3.23 14.70
C ALA A 326 -11.06 3.90 13.47
N GLU A 327 -10.72 5.15 13.21
CA GLU A 327 -11.02 5.86 11.96
C GLU A 327 -10.04 5.51 10.83
N LEU A 328 -8.78 5.24 11.18
CA LEU A 328 -7.75 4.80 10.26
C LEU A 328 -7.54 3.29 10.37
N LEU A 329 -7.44 2.63 9.21
CA LEU A 329 -7.03 1.23 9.13
C LEU A 329 -5.51 1.17 9.22
N VAL A 330 -5.01 0.87 10.42
CA VAL A 330 -3.58 0.81 10.73
C VAL A 330 -3.10 -0.64 10.69
N GLY A 331 -1.97 -0.86 10.00
CA GLY A 331 -1.20 -2.09 10.09
C GLY A 331 0.29 -1.78 10.25
N ARG A 332 1.06 -2.73 10.79
CA ARG A 332 2.51 -2.60 10.96
C ARG A 332 3.26 -3.73 10.30
N LEU A 333 4.40 -3.39 9.70
CA LEU A 333 5.44 -4.32 9.31
C LEU A 333 6.68 -4.04 10.16
N PRO A 334 6.90 -4.78 11.27
CA PRO A 334 7.98 -4.53 12.21
C PRO A 334 9.31 -5.09 11.69
N PHE A 335 9.74 -4.63 10.52
CA PHE A 335 11.00 -5.01 9.89
C PHE A 335 12.04 -3.93 10.07
N CYS A 336 13.28 -4.33 10.30
CA CYS A 336 14.38 -3.42 10.58
C CYS A 336 15.36 -3.28 9.41
N THR A 337 15.20 -4.05 8.33
CA THR A 337 16.11 -3.99 7.17
C THR A 337 15.39 -3.89 5.82
N PRO A 338 16.00 -3.24 4.81
CA PRO A 338 15.46 -3.17 3.45
C PRO A 338 15.20 -4.54 2.84
N GLU A 339 16.01 -5.56 3.15
CA GLU A 339 15.88 -6.91 2.62
C GLU A 339 14.60 -7.59 3.13
N GLN A 340 14.30 -7.43 4.42
CA GLN A 340 13.08 -7.97 5.03
C GLN A 340 11.83 -7.33 4.42
N VAL A 341 11.84 -6.00 4.28
CA VAL A 341 10.76 -5.25 3.62
C VAL A 341 10.60 -5.71 2.17
N THR A 342 11.69 -5.78 1.40
CA THR A 342 11.67 -6.21 0.00
C THR A 342 11.12 -7.62 -0.15
N ALA A 343 11.53 -8.56 0.71
CA ALA A 343 11.04 -9.93 0.70
C ALA A 343 9.53 -10.00 0.99
N TYR A 344 9.04 -9.22 1.96
CA TYR A 344 7.62 -9.14 2.27
C TYR A 344 6.82 -8.49 1.15
N VAL A 345 7.25 -7.33 0.66
CA VAL A 345 6.58 -6.56 -0.40
C VAL A 345 6.50 -7.38 -1.68
N SER A 346 7.58 -8.05 -2.08
CA SER A 346 7.57 -8.93 -3.27
C SER A 346 6.57 -10.08 -3.12
N LYS A 347 6.52 -10.69 -1.94
CA LYS A 347 5.54 -11.75 -1.62
C LYS A 347 4.11 -11.24 -1.65
N LEU A 348 3.85 -10.06 -1.09
CA LEU A 348 2.52 -9.42 -1.08
C LEU A 348 2.07 -9.07 -2.50
N ILE A 349 2.92 -8.44 -3.30
CA ILE A 349 2.61 -8.10 -4.69
C ILE A 349 2.33 -9.37 -5.50
N LYS A 350 3.15 -10.42 -5.36
CA LYS A 350 2.88 -11.72 -6.02
C LYS A 350 1.54 -12.31 -5.57
N TYR A 351 1.23 -12.27 -4.28
CA TYR A 351 -0.04 -12.75 -3.73
C TYR A 351 -1.25 -11.96 -4.27
N GLU A 352 -1.13 -10.65 -4.46
CA GLU A 352 -2.22 -9.82 -4.98
C GLU A 352 -2.34 -9.87 -6.53
N GLN A 353 -1.27 -10.24 -7.25
CA GLN A 353 -1.25 -10.31 -8.72
C GLN A 353 -1.53 -11.71 -9.29
N ASN A 354 -0.78 -12.71 -8.81
CA ASN A 354 -0.75 -14.06 -9.36
C ASN A 354 -0.29 -15.06 -8.27
N PRO A 355 -1.10 -15.25 -7.20
CA PRO A 355 -0.77 -16.15 -6.10
C PRO A 355 -0.53 -17.57 -6.63
N ASN A 356 0.50 -18.23 -6.10
CA ASN A 356 0.93 -19.57 -6.51
C ASN A 356 0.98 -19.76 -8.04
N ASP A 357 1.47 -18.74 -8.76
CA ASP A 357 1.65 -18.73 -10.21
C ASP A 357 0.38 -19.06 -11.02
N GLY A 358 -0.78 -18.72 -10.47
CA GLY A 358 -2.10 -18.87 -11.10
C GLY A 358 -2.91 -20.06 -10.60
N ASP A 359 -2.35 -20.87 -9.69
CA ASP A 359 -3.09 -21.93 -9.00
C ASP A 359 -3.71 -21.42 -7.69
N TYR A 360 -4.96 -20.99 -7.79
CA TYR A 360 -5.74 -20.42 -6.70
C TYR A 360 -6.31 -21.44 -5.71
N ALA A 361 -6.09 -22.75 -5.91
CA ALA A 361 -6.81 -23.80 -5.18
C ALA A 361 -6.68 -23.69 -3.65
N TYR A 362 -5.51 -23.27 -3.17
CA TYR A 362 -5.25 -23.14 -1.73
C TYR A 362 -6.00 -21.99 -1.06
N LEU A 363 -6.40 -20.95 -1.82
CA LEU A 363 -7.02 -19.74 -1.28
C LEU A 363 -8.40 -20.00 -0.67
N ASN A 364 -9.12 -21.00 -1.17
CA ASN A 364 -10.43 -21.41 -0.65
C ASN A 364 -10.32 -22.50 0.42
N ARG A 365 -9.16 -22.66 1.06
CA ARG A 365 -8.94 -23.61 2.16
C ARG A 365 -8.69 -22.87 3.45
N SER A 366 -9.28 -23.37 4.54
CA SER A 366 -8.99 -22.91 5.89
C SER A 366 -8.52 -24.06 6.78
N LEU A 367 -7.53 -23.82 7.63
CA LEU A 367 -7.07 -24.76 8.64
C LEU A 367 -7.28 -24.15 10.02
N PHE A 368 -7.87 -24.93 10.93
CA PHE A 368 -8.01 -24.59 12.33
C PHE A 368 -7.03 -25.38 13.18
N ILE A 369 -6.37 -24.69 14.10
CA ILE A 369 -5.60 -25.29 15.19
C ILE A 369 -6.30 -24.88 16.48
N ALA A 370 -6.71 -25.84 17.30
CA ALA A 370 -7.40 -25.55 18.56
C ALA A 370 -6.98 -26.53 19.65
N ALA A 371 -6.80 -25.99 20.86
CA ALA A 371 -6.40 -26.74 22.05
C ALA A 371 -7.17 -26.24 23.27
N ASP A 372 -7.06 -26.98 24.36
CA ASP A 372 -7.63 -26.66 25.66
C ASP A 372 -9.14 -26.28 25.57
N GLN A 373 -9.60 -25.26 26.29
CA GLN A 373 -11.03 -24.91 26.36
C GLN A 373 -11.66 -24.57 25.00
N MET A 374 -10.91 -23.93 24.10
CA MET A 374 -11.41 -23.50 22.79
C MET A 374 -11.72 -24.70 21.89
N ARG A 375 -11.00 -25.81 22.07
CA ARG A 375 -11.30 -27.09 21.41
C ARG A 375 -12.66 -27.65 21.82
N ASP A 376 -13.03 -27.53 23.10
CA ASP A 376 -14.25 -28.12 23.66
C ASP A 376 -15.42 -27.14 23.81
N TYR A 377 -15.25 -25.89 23.37
CA TYR A 377 -16.23 -24.83 23.56
C TYR A 377 -17.63 -25.25 23.10
N SER A 378 -18.63 -25.06 23.97
CA SER A 378 -20.03 -25.44 23.75
C SER A 378 -20.29 -26.93 23.41
N GLY A 379 -19.32 -27.81 23.67
CA GLY A 379 -19.41 -29.25 23.41
C GLY A 379 -19.17 -29.67 21.96
N VAL A 380 -18.89 -28.71 21.05
CA VAL A 380 -18.59 -28.96 19.64
C VAL A 380 -17.24 -28.38 19.20
N GLY A 381 -16.73 -27.39 19.94
CA GLY A 381 -15.49 -26.68 19.64
C GLY A 381 -15.68 -25.39 18.87
N GLU A 382 -14.95 -24.35 19.29
CA GLU A 382 -15.02 -23.02 18.69
C GLU A 382 -14.57 -23.03 17.23
N HIS A 383 -13.53 -23.83 16.92
CA HIS A 383 -13.06 -24.07 15.55
C HIS A 383 -14.17 -24.56 14.60
N VAL A 384 -15.08 -25.43 15.07
CA VAL A 384 -16.22 -25.91 14.27
C VAL A 384 -17.23 -24.79 14.04
N LEU A 385 -17.53 -24.00 15.07
CA LEU A 385 -18.48 -22.88 14.96
C LEU A 385 -17.96 -21.77 14.04
N LEU A 386 -16.67 -21.43 14.14
CA LEU A 386 -16.05 -20.45 13.27
C LEU A 386 -15.98 -20.95 11.82
N ALA A 387 -15.64 -22.22 11.60
CA ALA A 387 -15.67 -22.81 10.26
C ALA A 387 -17.06 -22.74 9.61
N GLN A 388 -18.14 -22.91 10.39
CA GLN A 388 -19.52 -22.77 9.88
C GLN A 388 -19.90 -21.34 9.50
N SER A 389 -19.19 -20.33 10.03
CA SER A 389 -19.40 -18.93 9.68
C SER A 389 -18.69 -18.51 8.38
N LEU A 390 -17.73 -19.31 7.91
CA LEU A 390 -17.04 -19.05 6.65
C LEU A 390 -17.96 -19.30 5.45
N PRO A 391 -17.71 -18.64 4.30
CA PRO A 391 -18.49 -18.89 3.10
C PRO A 391 -18.51 -20.38 2.72
N PRO A 392 -19.63 -20.94 2.22
CA PRO A 392 -19.77 -22.38 1.95
C PRO A 392 -18.76 -22.97 0.96
N TYR A 393 -18.10 -22.13 0.15
CA TYR A 393 -17.07 -22.57 -0.79
C TYR A 393 -15.68 -22.72 -0.15
N VAL A 394 -15.51 -22.31 1.12
CA VAL A 394 -14.24 -22.45 1.86
C VAL A 394 -14.19 -23.82 2.51
N ALA A 395 -13.28 -24.67 2.04
CA ALA A 395 -13.03 -25.99 2.62
C ALA A 395 -12.25 -25.83 3.92
N SER A 396 -12.88 -26.16 5.05
CA SER A 396 -12.29 -25.98 6.38
C SER A 396 -11.85 -27.31 7.00
N ASP A 397 -10.58 -27.40 7.38
CA ASP A 397 -10.05 -28.48 8.20
C ASP A 397 -10.19 -28.12 9.67
N THR A 398 -11.02 -28.89 10.35
CA THR A 398 -11.38 -28.74 11.76
C THR A 398 -11.05 -30.00 12.54
N THR A 399 -10.12 -30.82 12.05
CA THR A 399 -9.85 -32.14 12.62
C THR A 399 -8.37 -32.42 12.82
N ASP A 400 -7.51 -32.10 11.85
CA ASP A 400 -6.17 -32.67 11.81
C ASP A 400 -5.24 -32.07 12.88
N LEU A 401 -5.37 -30.77 13.16
CA LEU A 401 -4.57 -30.04 14.14
C LEU A 401 -5.38 -29.62 15.37
N ILE A 402 -6.33 -30.46 15.76
CA ILE A 402 -7.15 -30.25 16.95
C ILE A 402 -6.65 -31.14 18.08
N GLU A 403 -6.51 -30.58 19.28
CA GLU A 403 -6.09 -31.33 20.45
C GLU A 403 -7.07 -32.47 20.75
N ALA A 404 -6.51 -33.65 21.04
CA ALA A 404 -7.30 -34.86 21.28
C ALA A 404 -6.68 -35.69 22.42
N PRO A 405 -7.51 -36.39 23.22
CA PRO A 405 -8.93 -36.66 22.98
C PRO A 405 -9.90 -35.53 23.38
N THR A 406 -9.47 -34.62 24.26
CA THR A 406 -10.25 -33.48 24.79
C THR A 406 -9.29 -32.36 25.19
N GLY A 407 -9.79 -31.14 25.27
CA GLY A 407 -9.07 -29.95 25.76
C GLY A 407 -8.79 -29.92 27.26
N VAL A 408 -9.05 -31.02 27.96
CA VAL A 408 -8.80 -31.17 29.40
C VAL A 408 -8.03 -32.45 29.71
N ALA A 409 -7.52 -33.11 28.67
CA ALA A 409 -6.87 -34.41 28.81
C ALA A 409 -5.55 -34.27 29.58
N ASP A 410 -5.22 -35.32 30.34
CA ASP A 410 -3.86 -35.48 30.85
C ASP A 410 -2.95 -35.86 29.67
N ASP A 411 -1.89 -35.07 29.43
CA ASP A 411 -0.91 -35.20 28.33
C ASP A 411 -1.51 -35.71 27.00
N PRO A 412 -2.32 -34.88 26.30
CA PRO A 412 -2.96 -35.28 25.06
C PRO A 412 -1.93 -35.69 24.01
N PRO A 413 -2.08 -36.84 23.30
CA PRO A 413 -1.08 -37.29 22.34
C PRO A 413 -1.09 -36.54 21.00
N TYR A 414 -2.15 -35.77 20.70
CA TYR A 414 -2.34 -35.08 19.43
C TYR A 414 -2.67 -33.59 19.62
N PRO A 415 -2.33 -32.74 18.64
CA PRO A 415 -1.63 -33.09 17.40
C PRO A 415 -0.12 -33.34 17.58
N LEU A 416 0.46 -34.11 16.64
CA LEU A 416 1.90 -34.37 16.59
C LEU A 416 2.62 -33.21 15.90
N ALA A 417 3.75 -32.81 16.45
CA ALA A 417 4.48 -31.63 15.99
C ALA A 417 5.00 -31.78 14.53
N GLY A 418 5.57 -32.94 14.20
CA GLY A 418 6.00 -33.26 12.83
C GLY A 418 4.83 -33.28 11.82
N SER A 419 3.68 -33.85 12.21
CA SER A 419 2.47 -33.82 11.38
C SER A 419 1.94 -32.40 11.17
N SER A 420 2.13 -31.51 12.15
CA SER A 420 1.69 -30.12 12.07
C SER A 420 2.45 -29.33 11.01
N ILE A 421 3.77 -29.48 10.93
CA ILE A 421 4.57 -28.84 9.87
C ILE A 421 4.22 -29.39 8.49
N ALA A 422 4.06 -30.71 8.36
CA ALA A 422 3.61 -31.32 7.11
C ALA A 422 2.24 -30.77 6.69
N LYS A 423 1.29 -30.65 7.63
CA LYS A 423 -0.05 -30.14 7.38
C LYS A 423 -0.06 -28.67 6.98
N LEU A 424 0.72 -27.83 7.65
CA LEU A 424 0.89 -26.41 7.28
C LEU A 424 1.49 -26.24 5.88
N SER A 425 2.31 -27.19 5.43
CA SER A 425 2.94 -27.18 4.10
C SER A 425 1.97 -27.45 2.95
N GLU A 426 0.75 -27.91 3.21
CA GLU A 426 -0.27 -28.21 2.18
C GLU A 426 -0.87 -26.97 1.50
N GLY A 427 -0.63 -25.76 2.04
CA GLY A 427 -1.17 -24.51 1.52
C GLY A 427 -2.60 -24.22 1.98
N TRP A 428 -2.77 -23.09 2.66
CA TRP A 428 -4.04 -22.67 3.26
C TRP A 428 -4.23 -21.17 3.04
N GLY A 429 -5.39 -20.77 2.53
CA GLY A 429 -5.73 -19.36 2.38
C GLY A 429 -5.93 -18.67 3.73
N ILE A 430 -6.48 -19.40 4.71
CA ILE A 430 -6.74 -18.90 6.07
C ILE A 430 -6.26 -19.93 7.10
N LEU A 431 -5.39 -19.53 8.01
CA LEU A 431 -5.00 -20.31 9.18
C LEU A 431 -5.56 -19.64 10.44
N SER A 432 -6.39 -20.35 11.20
CA SER A 432 -6.96 -19.85 12.45
C SER A 432 -6.37 -20.60 13.64
N LEU A 433 -5.70 -19.89 14.54
CA LEU A 433 -5.10 -20.45 15.75
C LEU A 433 -5.92 -20.05 16.98
N LEU A 434 -6.51 -21.05 17.64
CA LEU A 434 -7.30 -20.93 18.86
C LEU A 434 -6.57 -21.66 20.00
N ILE A 435 -5.36 -21.20 20.30
CA ILE A 435 -4.39 -21.89 21.15
C ILE A 435 -3.58 -20.88 21.96
N HIS A 436 -2.94 -21.34 23.04
CA HIS A 436 -2.04 -20.48 23.80
C HIS A 436 -0.86 -19.98 22.95
N GLY A 437 -0.41 -18.77 23.25
CA GLY A 437 0.69 -18.11 22.54
C GLY A 437 1.90 -17.86 23.42
N ARG A 438 3.01 -17.55 22.75
CA ARG A 438 4.29 -17.11 23.27
C ARG A 438 4.83 -16.02 22.32
N ILE A 439 5.85 -15.30 22.76
CA ILE A 439 6.57 -14.33 21.90
C ILE A 439 7.18 -15.02 20.66
N ASP A 440 7.62 -16.27 20.81
CA ASP A 440 8.37 -17.04 19.81
C ASP A 440 7.57 -18.21 19.20
N GLY A 441 6.24 -18.23 19.39
CA GLY A 441 5.40 -19.27 18.80
C GLY A 441 4.08 -19.53 19.53
N TRP A 442 3.58 -20.75 19.37
CA TRP A 442 2.29 -21.20 19.88
C TRP A 442 2.39 -22.53 20.58
N VAL A 443 1.52 -22.74 21.57
CA VAL A 443 1.36 -24.03 22.25
C VAL A 443 0.42 -24.89 21.43
N LEU A 444 0.97 -25.89 20.77
CA LEU A 444 0.23 -26.78 19.88
C LEU A 444 -0.70 -27.72 20.65
N ARG A 445 -0.24 -28.20 21.80
CA ARG A 445 -1.01 -29.00 22.77
C ARG A 445 -0.39 -28.91 24.16
N SER A 446 -1.19 -29.11 25.19
CA SER A 446 -0.75 -28.98 26.57
C SER A 446 -1.40 -29.99 27.51
N ASN A 447 -0.74 -30.30 28.62
CA ASN A 447 -1.38 -31.08 29.68
C ASN A 447 -2.47 -30.22 30.35
N ARG A 448 -3.71 -30.71 30.35
CA ARG A 448 -4.88 -30.03 30.90
C ARG A 448 -5.08 -28.62 30.33
N TYR A 449 -4.66 -27.60 31.08
CA TYR A 449 -4.86 -26.18 30.76
C TYR A 449 -3.54 -25.47 30.81
N ASN A 450 -2.89 -25.37 29.66
CA ASN A 450 -1.59 -24.76 29.48
C ASN A 450 -0.53 -25.24 30.49
N GLN A 451 -0.56 -26.52 30.90
CA GLN A 451 0.43 -27.10 31.84
C GLN A 451 1.43 -27.99 31.12
N TRP A 452 2.56 -28.28 31.77
CA TRP A 452 3.52 -29.25 31.27
C TRP A 452 3.01 -30.69 31.46
N PRO A 453 3.33 -31.64 30.55
CA PRO A 453 4.10 -31.46 29.31
C PRO A 453 3.39 -30.65 28.20
N LYS A 454 4.16 -30.04 27.28
CA LYS A 454 3.66 -29.23 26.15
C LYS A 454 4.38 -29.56 24.84
N SER A 455 3.70 -29.31 23.72
CA SER A 455 4.29 -29.24 22.39
C SER A 455 4.03 -27.87 21.79
N PHE A 456 4.90 -27.42 20.88
CA PHE A 456 4.85 -26.06 20.32
C PHE A 456 4.92 -26.07 18.79
N ILE A 457 4.47 -24.96 18.20
CA ILE A 457 4.90 -24.49 16.87
C ILE A 457 5.74 -23.23 17.11
N LEU A 458 7.03 -23.28 16.81
CA LEU A 458 7.99 -22.22 17.08
C LEU A 458 8.39 -21.47 15.80
N THR A 459 8.67 -20.18 15.94
CA THR A 459 9.10 -19.32 14.83
C THR A 459 10.60 -19.44 14.52
N ALA A 460 11.40 -19.84 15.53
CA ALA A 460 12.83 -20.07 15.40
C ALA A 460 13.16 -21.36 14.62
N THR A 461 14.40 -21.49 14.16
CA THR A 461 14.90 -22.72 13.56
C THR A 461 15.09 -23.81 14.61
N GLY A 462 14.80 -25.05 14.26
CA GLY A 462 15.01 -26.18 15.16
C GLY A 462 14.66 -27.52 14.53
N VAL A 463 15.14 -28.57 15.19
CA VAL A 463 15.02 -29.97 14.74
C VAL A 463 14.86 -30.88 15.96
N ASP A 464 13.62 -31.09 16.39
CA ASP A 464 13.27 -32.14 17.36
C ASP A 464 11.91 -32.75 17.00
N ASP A 465 11.59 -33.90 17.60
CA ASP A 465 10.36 -34.65 17.31
C ASP A 465 9.16 -34.23 18.19
N THR A 466 9.39 -33.32 19.13
CA THR A 466 8.42 -32.87 20.13
C THR A 466 7.78 -31.53 19.80
N HIS A 467 8.40 -30.75 18.92
CA HIS A 467 8.02 -29.39 18.53
C HIS A 467 8.05 -29.23 17.00
N GLY A 468 7.19 -28.34 16.51
CA GLY A 468 7.17 -27.92 15.12
C GLY A 468 7.92 -26.61 14.98
N PHE A 469 8.62 -26.42 13.87
CA PHE A 469 9.37 -25.19 13.58
C PHE A 469 8.91 -24.64 12.23
N LEU A 470 8.37 -23.41 12.21
CA LEU A 470 7.86 -22.77 11.00
C LEU A 470 8.91 -22.64 9.88
N PRO A 471 10.21 -22.42 10.15
CA PRO A 471 11.23 -22.44 9.10
C PRO A 471 11.35 -23.77 8.34
N ASN A 472 10.78 -24.86 8.87
CA ASN A 472 10.74 -26.17 8.19
C ASN A 472 9.58 -26.28 7.17
N ILE A 473 8.69 -25.28 7.08
CA ILE A 473 7.70 -25.20 5.99
C ILE A 473 8.45 -24.81 4.70
N PRO A 474 8.35 -25.59 3.62
CA PRO A 474 9.02 -25.27 2.37
C PRO A 474 8.45 -24.00 1.76
N SER A 475 9.31 -23.20 1.14
CA SER A 475 8.86 -22.10 0.29
C SER A 475 8.12 -22.67 -0.92
N ASN A 476 6.79 -22.65 -0.86
CA ASN A 476 5.89 -23.32 -1.80
C ASN A 476 5.00 -22.34 -2.60
N GLY A 477 5.17 -21.03 -2.42
CA GLY A 477 4.39 -20.02 -3.16
C GLY A 477 2.93 -19.85 -2.71
N MET A 478 2.53 -20.46 -1.60
CA MET A 478 1.16 -20.46 -1.08
C MET A 478 1.01 -19.71 0.26
N PRO A 479 1.32 -18.41 0.34
CA PRO A 479 1.17 -17.65 1.58
C PRO A 479 -0.31 -17.50 1.96
N GLY A 480 -0.65 -17.73 3.22
CA GLY A 480 -1.99 -17.56 3.77
C GLY A 480 -2.10 -16.39 4.74
N LEU A 481 -3.33 -16.06 5.12
CA LEU A 481 -3.62 -15.16 6.23
C LEU A 481 -3.67 -15.94 7.54
N VAL A 482 -3.01 -15.43 8.57
CA VAL A 482 -2.99 -16.03 9.90
C VAL A 482 -3.84 -15.19 10.85
N TYR A 483 -4.88 -15.79 11.42
CA TYR A 483 -5.68 -15.20 12.48
C TYR A 483 -5.37 -15.93 13.79
N SER A 484 -4.77 -15.23 14.74
CA SER A 484 -4.27 -15.83 15.99
C SER A 484 -5.01 -15.27 17.19
N ILE A 485 -5.64 -16.15 17.97
CA ILE A 485 -6.10 -15.89 19.33
C ILE A 485 -5.11 -16.58 20.27
N GLY A 486 -3.95 -15.97 20.45
CA GLY A 486 -2.87 -16.48 21.30
C GLY A 486 -2.12 -15.34 21.97
N CYS A 487 -1.73 -15.55 23.23
CA CYS A 487 -1.03 -14.53 24.02
C CYS A 487 0.32 -14.15 23.39
N ASN A 488 0.66 -12.86 23.40
CA ASN A 488 1.98 -12.32 23.07
C ASN A 488 2.49 -12.58 21.63
N ASN A 489 1.70 -13.16 20.73
CA ASN A 489 2.15 -13.45 19.36
C ASN A 489 2.39 -12.20 18.49
N GLY A 490 1.87 -11.05 18.92
CA GLY A 490 2.10 -9.75 18.29
C GLY A 490 3.02 -8.83 19.08
N ALA A 491 3.61 -9.29 20.20
CA ALA A 491 4.43 -8.46 21.09
C ALA A 491 5.88 -8.35 20.56
N PHE A 492 6.03 -7.71 19.41
CA PHE A 492 7.32 -7.56 18.71
C PHE A 492 8.34 -6.70 19.48
N ASP A 493 7.89 -5.94 20.48
CA ASP A 493 8.73 -5.17 21.40
C ASP A 493 9.50 -6.03 22.40
N LEU A 494 9.16 -7.32 22.52
CA LEU A 494 9.76 -8.26 23.48
C LEU A 494 10.92 -9.07 22.88
N ASP A 495 11.31 -8.80 21.63
CA ASP A 495 12.37 -9.55 20.94
C ASP A 495 13.79 -9.11 21.37
N THR A 496 13.93 -8.00 22.11
CA THR A 496 15.22 -7.49 22.62
C THR A 496 15.15 -6.93 24.06
N PRO A 497 16.27 -6.94 24.82
CA PRO A 497 16.32 -6.38 26.18
C PRO A 497 15.82 -4.93 26.26
N PRO A 498 15.18 -4.47 27.36
CA PRO A 498 15.26 -5.01 28.72
C PRO A 498 14.30 -6.16 29.04
N TYR A 499 13.63 -6.71 28.02
CA TYR A 499 12.76 -7.87 28.12
C TYR A 499 13.49 -9.21 27.98
#